data_AF-A0A2E7WG48-F1
#
_entry.id   AF-A0A2E7WG48-F1
#
_cell.length_a   1.000
_cell.length_b   1.000
_cell.length_c   1.000
_cell.angle_alpha   90.00
_cell.angle_beta   90.00
_cell.angle_gamma   90.00
#
_symmetry.space_group_name_H-M   'P 1'
#
loop_
_entity.id
_entity.type
_entity.pdbx_description
1 polymer ?
#
loop_
_entity_poly.entity_id
_entity_poly.type
_entity_poly.pdbx_seq_one_letter_code
_entity_poly.pdbx_strand_id
1 'polypeptide(L)'
;MTFHLAPPLLSKNGSDGRPQKRSFGPWMLGPLRVLSALRVLRGTALDPFGYTAERRMERALIAQYEEDMAAILPVVTPATHEIAVALANLPLDIRGFGPVKQANEIKAGKRRKELLAAFHRSGGDLAQAAE
;
A
#
# COMPACT_ATOMS: atom_id res chain seq x y z
N MET A 1 -13.66 4.85 -32.42
CA MET A 1 -13.03 4.30 -31.21
C MET A 1 -13.07 5.34 -30.12
N THR A 2 -13.71 5.04 -29.00
CA THR A 2 -13.95 5.99 -27.91
C THR A 2 -13.41 5.38 -26.62
N PHE A 3 -12.65 6.16 -25.86
CA PHE A 3 -12.11 5.76 -24.57
C PHE A 3 -12.96 6.35 -23.44
N HIS A 4 -13.35 5.54 -22.47
CA HIS A 4 -14.04 6.01 -21.26
C HIS A 4 -13.06 5.97 -20.09
N LEU A 5 -12.49 7.11 -19.77
CA LEU A 5 -11.45 7.24 -18.75
C LEU A 5 -11.92 8.19 -17.66
N ALA A 6 -11.43 7.97 -16.45
CA ALA A 6 -11.51 8.95 -15.37
C ALA A 6 -10.09 9.39 -15.00
N PRO A 7 -9.48 10.33 -15.76
CA PRO A 7 -8.08 10.67 -15.54
C PRO A 7 -7.89 11.28 -14.14
N PRO A 8 -6.95 10.79 -13.32
CA PRO A 8 -6.83 11.17 -11.90
C PRO A 8 -6.72 12.68 -11.63
N LEU A 9 -6.14 13.43 -12.57
CA LEU A 9 -5.94 14.89 -12.46
C LEU A 9 -7.03 15.73 -13.14
N LEU A 10 -7.89 15.11 -13.96
CA LEU A 10 -8.89 15.82 -14.79
C LEU A 10 -10.33 15.45 -14.42
N SER A 11 -10.54 14.32 -13.75
CA SER A 11 -11.86 13.88 -13.32
C SER A 11 -12.27 14.55 -12.03
N LYS A 12 -13.48 15.10 -12.02
CA LYS A 12 -14.16 15.52 -10.80
C LYS A 12 -14.81 14.30 -10.15
N ASN A 13 -14.95 14.34 -8.83
CA ASN A 13 -15.73 13.34 -8.11
C ASN A 13 -17.22 13.57 -8.40
N GLY A 14 -17.96 12.48 -8.61
CA GLY A 14 -19.41 12.48 -8.73
C GLY A 14 -20.10 12.60 -7.38
N SER A 15 -21.43 12.59 -7.40
CA SER A 15 -22.28 12.63 -6.20
C SER A 15 -22.09 11.42 -5.28
N ASP A 16 -21.57 10.32 -5.81
CA ASP A 16 -21.22 9.08 -5.10
C ASP A 16 -19.77 9.08 -4.58
N GLY A 17 -19.05 10.20 -4.72
CA GLY A 17 -17.65 10.34 -4.32
C GLY A 17 -16.65 9.65 -5.24
N ARG A 18 -17.08 9.06 -6.36
CA ARG A 18 -16.20 8.36 -7.31
C ARG A 18 -15.79 9.25 -8.49
N PRO A 19 -14.59 9.05 -9.08
CA PRO A 19 -14.18 9.81 -10.25
C PRO A 19 -15.14 9.61 -11.43
N GLN A 20 -15.67 10.71 -11.99
CA GLN A 20 -16.54 10.64 -13.15
C GLN A 20 -15.77 10.23 -14.40
N LYS A 21 -16.33 9.26 -15.13
CA LYS A 21 -15.81 8.83 -16.44
C LYS A 21 -16.18 9.85 -17.51
N ARG A 22 -15.22 10.19 -18.36
CA ARG A 22 -15.39 11.07 -19.52
C ARG A 22 -15.06 10.29 -20.79
N SER A 23 -15.76 10.61 -21.88
CA SER A 23 -15.50 10.06 -23.20
C SER A 23 -14.39 10.85 -23.91
N PHE A 24 -13.40 10.15 -24.44
CA PHE A 24 -12.32 10.70 -25.24
C PHE A 24 -12.32 10.04 -26.61
N GLY A 25 -12.11 10.84 -27.66
CA GLY A 25 -12.03 10.33 -29.03
C GLY A 25 -10.70 9.64 -29.33
N PRO A 26 -10.49 9.20 -30.60
CA PRO A 26 -9.29 8.49 -31.03
C PRO A 26 -7.97 9.25 -30.78
N TRP A 27 -8.01 10.58 -30.72
CA TRP A 27 -6.86 11.44 -30.46
C TRP A 27 -6.13 11.10 -29.15
N MET A 28 -6.82 10.46 -28.20
CA MET A 28 -6.26 10.07 -26.91
C MET A 28 -5.15 9.01 -27.02
N LEU A 29 -5.01 8.32 -28.16
CA LEU A 29 -3.89 7.40 -28.40
C LEU A 29 -2.53 8.12 -28.34
N GLY A 30 -2.44 9.36 -28.79
CA GLY A 30 -1.20 10.15 -28.78
C GLY A 30 -0.68 10.36 -27.35
N PRO A 31 -1.46 11.01 -26.47
CA PRO A 31 -1.04 11.21 -25.08
C PRO A 31 -0.83 9.90 -24.30
N LEU A 32 -1.58 8.82 -24.57
CA LEU A 32 -1.33 7.51 -23.94
C LEU A 32 0.05 6.94 -24.31
N ARG A 33 0.51 7.13 -25.55
CA ARG A 33 1.86 6.72 -25.99
C ARG A 33 2.95 7.53 -25.32
N VAL A 34 2.74 8.83 -25.13
CA VAL A 34 3.68 9.67 -24.37
C VAL A 34 3.73 9.21 -22.92
N LEU A 35 2.57 9.03 -22.28
CA LEU A 35 2.48 8.53 -20.89
C LEU A 35 3.15 7.16 -20.71
N SER A 36 3.09 6.27 -21.70
CA SER A 36 3.76 4.98 -21.62
C SER A 36 5.28 5.08 -21.71
N ALA A 37 5.82 6.04 -22.47
CA ALA A 37 7.25 6.35 -22.50
C ALA A 37 7.73 6.97 -21.18
N LEU A 38 6.90 7.80 -20.54
CA LEU A 38 7.17 8.41 -19.23
C LEU A 38 7.12 7.43 -18.05
N ARG A 39 6.97 6.12 -18.27
CA ARG A 39 7.04 5.10 -17.21
C ARG A 39 8.36 5.14 -16.43
N VAL A 40 9.43 5.64 -17.04
CA VAL A 40 10.75 5.81 -16.40
C VAL A 40 10.74 6.86 -15.29
N LEU A 41 9.77 7.78 -15.29
CA LEU A 41 9.64 8.78 -14.23
C LEU A 41 9.06 8.19 -12.95
N ARG A 42 8.42 7.01 -13.00
CA ARG A 42 7.79 6.40 -11.82
C ARG A 42 8.82 6.20 -10.70
N GLY A 43 8.43 6.58 -9.49
CA GLY A 43 9.33 6.52 -8.33
C GLY A 43 10.33 7.68 -8.22
N THR A 44 10.43 8.55 -9.23
CA THR A 44 11.25 9.77 -9.18
C THR A 44 10.44 10.97 -8.68
N ALA A 45 11.13 12.08 -8.37
CA ALA A 45 10.50 13.36 -8.05
C ALA A 45 9.71 13.96 -9.24
N LEU A 46 9.92 13.48 -10.47
CA LEU A 46 9.20 13.92 -11.65
C LEU A 46 7.94 13.10 -11.94
N ASP A 47 7.50 12.22 -11.03
CA ASP A 47 6.25 11.46 -11.17
C ASP A 47 5.04 12.25 -10.64
N PRO A 48 4.23 12.88 -11.51
CA PRO A 48 3.06 13.63 -11.06
C PRO A 48 2.02 12.72 -10.36
N PHE A 49 1.96 11.43 -10.70
CA PHE A 49 1.03 10.48 -10.08
C PHE A 49 1.53 10.00 -8.72
N GLY A 50 2.83 10.08 -8.45
CA GLY A 50 3.43 9.74 -7.17
C GLY A 50 2.92 10.63 -6.02
N TYR A 51 2.48 11.85 -6.32
CA TYR A 51 1.99 12.78 -5.29
C TYR A 51 0.54 12.54 -4.86
N THR A 52 -0.17 11.60 -5.49
CA THR A 52 -1.53 11.21 -5.08
C THR A 52 -1.51 10.57 -3.68
N ALA A 53 -2.60 10.73 -2.92
CA ALA A 53 -2.71 10.16 -1.58
C ALA A 53 -2.53 8.63 -1.59
N GLU A 54 -3.09 7.94 -2.60
CA GLU A 54 -2.96 6.49 -2.75
C GLU A 54 -1.50 6.06 -2.98
N ARG A 55 -0.76 6.73 -3.88
CA ARG A 55 0.65 6.41 -4.11
C ARG A 55 1.55 6.76 -2.93
N ARG A 56 1.26 7.82 -2.18
CA ARG A 56 1.98 8.14 -0.94
C ARG A 56 1.75 7.07 0.13
N MET A 57 0.49 6.65 0.31
CA MET A 57 0.13 5.56 1.21
C MET A 57 0.84 4.25 0.84
N GLU A 58 0.82 3.85 -0.44
CA GLU A 58 1.51 2.64 -0.90
C GLU A 58 3.01 2.64 -0.57
N ARG A 59 3.69 3.77 -0.80
CA ARG A 59 5.12 3.90 -0.47
C ARG A 59 5.39 3.88 1.03
N ALA A 60 4.52 4.51 1.82
CA ALA A 60 4.61 4.45 3.27
C ALA A 60 4.43 3.02 3.80
N LEU A 61 3.53 2.22 3.19
CA LEU A 61 3.33 0.82 3.55
C LEU A 61 4.56 -0.05 3.24
N ILE A 62 5.28 0.21 2.15
CA ILE A 62 6.53 -0.48 1.84
C ILE A 62 7.56 -0.22 2.94
N ALA A 63 7.80 1.06 3.25
CA ALA A 63 8.76 1.44 4.29
C ALA A 63 8.37 0.87 5.66
N GLN A 64 7.07 0.91 6.01
CA GLN A 64 6.57 0.33 7.24
C GLN A 64 6.83 -1.18 7.32
N TYR A 65 6.61 -1.91 6.22
CA TYR A 65 6.90 -3.34 6.17
C TYR A 65 8.40 -3.62 6.35
N GLU A 66 9.26 -2.88 5.65
CA GLU A 66 10.71 -3.03 5.77
C GLU A 66 11.19 -2.75 7.19
N GLU A 67 10.67 -1.70 7.83
CA GLU A 67 10.95 -1.35 9.23
C GLU A 67 10.51 -2.47 10.19
N ASP A 68 9.30 -3.02 10.00
CA ASP A 68 8.81 -4.14 10.80
C ASP A 68 9.69 -5.37 10.67
N MET A 69 10.02 -5.76 9.44
CA MET A 69 10.84 -6.94 9.19
C MET A 69 12.24 -6.75 9.77
N ALA A 70 12.84 -5.57 9.62
CA ALA A 70 14.12 -5.25 10.22
C ALA A 70 14.09 -5.33 11.75
N ALA A 71 12.97 -4.95 12.38
CA ALA A 71 12.81 -5.00 13.83
C ALA A 71 12.58 -6.42 14.36
N ILE A 72 11.78 -7.24 13.69
CA ILE A 72 11.38 -8.55 14.23
C ILE A 72 12.34 -9.68 13.84
N LEU A 73 12.87 -9.69 12.61
CA LEU A 73 13.65 -10.82 12.08
C LEU A 73 14.88 -11.20 12.94
N PRO A 74 15.65 -10.25 13.51
CA PRO A 74 16.82 -10.58 14.33
C PRO A 74 16.50 -11.30 15.65
N VAL A 75 15.25 -11.21 16.12
CA VAL A 75 14.82 -11.70 17.44
C VAL A 75 13.70 -12.74 17.35
N VAL A 76 13.45 -13.31 16.16
CA VAL A 76 12.46 -14.38 16.00
C VAL A 76 12.94 -15.63 16.72
N THR A 77 12.04 -16.17 17.54
CA THR A 77 12.19 -17.43 18.26
C THR A 77 11.14 -18.43 17.76
N PRO A 78 11.29 -19.74 18.05
CA PRO A 78 10.26 -20.72 17.72
C PRO A 78 8.87 -20.37 18.29
N ALA A 79 8.82 -19.75 19.47
CA ALA A 79 7.56 -19.34 20.11
C ALA A 79 6.90 -18.13 19.43
N THR A 80 7.66 -17.30 18.72
CA THR A 80 7.19 -16.09 18.04
C THR A 80 7.07 -16.25 16.52
N HIS A 81 7.47 -17.42 15.98
CA HIS A 81 7.53 -17.71 14.55
C HIS A 81 6.19 -17.46 13.85
N GLU A 82 5.10 -18.04 14.35
CA GLU A 82 3.75 -17.88 13.77
C GLU A 82 3.30 -16.42 13.75
N ILE A 83 3.66 -15.64 14.78
CA ILE A 83 3.34 -14.21 14.86
C ILE A 83 4.15 -13.43 13.82
N ALA A 84 5.43 -13.76 13.66
CA ALA A 84 6.30 -13.15 12.64
C ALA A 84 5.79 -13.45 11.22
N VAL A 85 5.36 -14.69 10.95
CA VAL A 85 4.74 -15.07 9.67
C VAL A 85 3.44 -14.30 9.44
N ALA A 86 2.59 -14.16 10.46
CA ALA A 86 1.36 -13.38 10.36
C ALA A 86 1.63 -11.90 10.07
N LEU A 87 2.67 -11.29 10.68
CA LEU A 87 3.11 -9.93 10.38
C LEU A 87 3.60 -9.82 8.93
N ALA A 88 4.44 -10.76 8.49
CA ALA A 88 5.01 -10.77 7.15
C ALA A 88 3.94 -10.90 6.04
N ASN A 89 2.84 -11.60 6.33
CA ASN A 89 1.74 -11.81 5.40
C ASN A 89 0.75 -10.64 5.34
N LEU A 90 0.77 -9.73 6.31
CA LEU A 90 -0.22 -8.65 6.44
C LEU A 90 -0.38 -7.76 5.19
N PRO A 91 0.69 -7.40 4.44
CA PRO A 91 0.54 -6.62 3.21
C PRO A 91 -0.33 -7.29 2.15
N LEU A 92 -0.42 -8.63 2.17
CA LEU A 92 -1.24 -9.39 1.23
C LEU A 92 -2.73 -9.17 1.43
N ASP A 93 -3.16 -8.64 2.59
CA ASP A 93 -4.56 -8.30 2.87
C ASP A 93 -4.94 -6.92 2.33
N ILE A 94 -3.97 -6.06 2.00
CA ILE A 94 -4.20 -4.70 1.50
C ILE A 94 -4.39 -4.73 -0.02
N ARG A 95 -5.52 -5.32 -0.46
CA ARG A 95 -5.90 -5.46 -1.87
C ARG A 95 -7.00 -4.47 -2.28
N GLY A 96 -7.23 -4.38 -3.58
CA GLY A 96 -8.27 -3.54 -4.19
C GLY A 96 -7.74 -2.18 -4.64
N PHE A 97 -8.66 -1.27 -4.94
CA PHE A 97 -8.36 0.07 -5.46
C PHE A 97 -9.18 1.15 -4.74
N GLY A 98 -8.61 2.34 -4.61
CA GLY A 98 -9.29 3.52 -4.07
C GLY A 98 -9.88 3.26 -2.67
N PRO A 99 -11.19 3.51 -2.43
CA PRO A 99 -11.78 3.39 -1.10
C PRO A 99 -11.67 2.00 -0.48
N VAL A 100 -11.72 0.94 -1.29
CA VAL A 100 -11.62 -0.45 -0.80
C VAL A 100 -10.22 -0.70 -0.26
N LYS A 101 -9.19 -0.24 -0.97
CA LYS A 101 -7.80 -0.38 -0.54
C LYS A 101 -7.54 0.39 0.75
N GLN A 102 -8.07 1.61 0.85
CA GLN A 102 -7.95 2.44 2.05
C GLN A 102 -8.61 1.80 3.27
N ALA A 103 -9.81 1.21 3.11
CA ALA A 103 -10.47 0.49 4.19
C ALA A 103 -9.66 -0.75 4.65
N ASN A 104 -9.09 -1.49 3.69
CA ASN A 104 -8.24 -2.65 3.98
C ASN A 104 -6.94 -2.23 4.68
N GLU A 105 -6.32 -1.12 4.29
CA GLU A 105 -5.14 -0.55 4.94
C GLU A 105 -5.42 -0.22 6.42
N ILE A 106 -6.55 0.44 6.71
CA ILE A 106 -6.94 0.77 8.10
C ILE A 106 -7.12 -0.51 8.92
N LYS A 107 -7.77 -1.54 8.36
CA LYS A 107 -7.98 -2.82 9.03
C LYS A 107 -6.64 -3.53 9.28
N ALA A 108 -5.76 -3.57 8.28
CA ALA A 108 -4.43 -4.15 8.39
C ALA A 108 -3.61 -3.40 9.45
N GLY A 109 -3.62 -2.07 9.47
CA GLY A 109 -2.92 -1.26 10.46
C GLY A 109 -3.32 -1.56 11.91
N LYS A 110 -4.60 -1.88 12.17
CA LYS A 110 -5.04 -2.36 13.49
C LYS A 110 -4.44 -3.73 13.81
N ARG A 111 -4.53 -4.67 12.87
CA ARG A 111 -3.99 -6.03 13.04
C ARG A 111 -2.47 -6.04 13.23
N ARG A 112 -1.75 -5.16 12.54
CA ARG A 112 -0.29 -4.95 12.71
C ARG A 112 0.05 -4.64 14.17
N LYS A 113 -0.65 -3.67 14.77
CA LYS A 113 -0.40 -3.25 16.15
C LYS A 113 -0.65 -4.38 17.15
N GLU A 114 -1.72 -5.15 16.95
CA GLU A 114 -2.02 -6.32 17.76
C GLU A 114 -0.91 -7.37 17.69
N LEU A 115 -0.46 -7.70 16.47
CA LEU A 115 0.56 -8.71 16.24
C LEU A 115 1.92 -8.29 16.77
N LEU A 116 2.35 -7.03 16.56
CA LEU A 116 3.58 -6.50 17.15
C LEU A 116 3.56 -6.55 18.67
N ALA A 117 2.44 -6.13 19.29
CA ALA A 117 2.29 -6.21 20.73
C ALA A 117 2.35 -7.66 21.24
N ALA A 118 1.76 -8.61 20.52
CA ALA A 118 1.85 -10.04 20.86
C ALA A 118 3.28 -10.57 20.71
N PHE A 119 3.97 -10.21 19.63
CA PHE A 119 5.35 -10.60 19.36
C PHE A 119 6.28 -10.17 20.50
N HIS A 120 6.18 -8.90 20.93
CA HIS A 120 7.01 -8.38 22.02
C HIS A 120 6.71 -9.01 23.38
N ARG A 121 5.45 -9.35 23.69
CA ARG A 121 5.10 -10.07 24.92
C ARG A 121 5.71 -11.48 24.94
N SER A 122 5.49 -12.25 23.87
CA SER A 122 5.99 -13.63 23.78
C SER A 122 7.51 -13.73 23.65
N GLY A 123 8.18 -12.71 23.09
CA GLY A 123 9.64 -12.62 23.05
C GLY A 123 10.26 -12.21 24.38
N GLY A 124 9.61 -11.32 25.14
CA GLY A 124 10.08 -10.84 26.44
C GLY A 124 9.98 -11.88 27.57
N ASP A 125 8.91 -12.68 27.58
CA ASP A 125 8.72 -13.71 28.60
C ASP A 125 9.82 -14.80 28.57
N LEU A 126 10.39 -15.09 27.39
CA LEU A 126 11.51 -16.04 27.25
C LEU A 126 12.86 -15.43 27.64
N ALA A 127 13.06 -14.13 27.42
CA ALA A 127 14.29 -13.44 27.81
C ALA A 127 14.42 -13.31 29.35
N GLN A 128 13.29 -13.14 30.06
CA GLN A 128 13.26 -13.14 31.53
C GLN A 128 13.29 -14.54 32.17
N ALA A 129 12.81 -15.58 31.47
CA ALA A 129 12.84 -16.95 31.99
C ALA A 129 14.20 -17.66 31.80
N ALA A 130 15.12 -17.07 31.04
CA ALA A 130 16.45 -17.60 30.76
C ALA A 130 17.57 -16.95 31.60
N GLU A 131 17.23 -16.02 32.50
CA GLU A 131 18.11 -15.41 33.51
C GLU A 131 17.83 -16.02 34.90
#